data_AF-A0A2S7PEH5-F1
#
_entry.id   AF-A0A2S7PEH5-F1
#
_cell.length_a   1.000
_cell.length_b   1.000
_cell.length_c   1.000
_cell.angle_alpha   90.00
_cell.angle_beta   90.00
_cell.angle_gamma   90.00
#
_symmetry.space_group_name_H-M   'P 1'
#
loop_
_entity.id
_entity.type
_entity.pdbx_description
1 polymer ?
#
loop_
_entity_poly.entity_id
_entity_poly.type
_entity_poly.pdbx_seq_one_letter_code
_entity_poly.pdbx_strand_id
1 'polypeptide(L)'
;MAMTMVRRGYRNIMTKDAEDIVILSSLRTPITRAVKGQLSSSYPEQLLHTVLKATLAAVPNLDPALIDDVCVGVVLSELGGSKAGQHDEELCE
;
A
#
# COMPACT_ATOMS: atom_id res chain seq x y z
N MET A 1 -30.51 9.67 -29.44
CA MET A 1 -29.74 10.68 -28.67
C MET A 1 -29.02 10.12 -27.44
N ALA A 2 -29.46 9.04 -26.79
CA ALA A 2 -28.73 8.46 -25.65
C ALA A 2 -27.32 7.90 -26.01
N MET A 3 -27.18 7.30 -27.19
CA MET A 3 -25.91 6.68 -27.63
C MET A 3 -24.77 7.68 -27.92
N THR A 4 -25.09 8.93 -28.28
CA THR A 4 -24.11 10.00 -28.52
C THR A 4 -23.58 10.61 -27.21
N MET A 5 -24.38 10.60 -26.14
CA MET A 5 -23.97 11.11 -24.83
C MET A 5 -23.00 10.18 -24.11
N VAL A 6 -23.21 8.86 -24.22
CA VAL A 6 -22.27 7.84 -23.72
C VAL A 6 -20.90 7.95 -24.42
N ARG A 7 -20.87 8.18 -25.74
CA ARG A 7 -19.61 8.38 -26.47
C ARG A 7 -18.83 9.61 -26.01
N ARG A 8 -19.51 10.71 -25.63
CA ARG A 8 -18.85 11.93 -25.13
C ARG A 8 -18.31 11.74 -23.71
N GLY A 9 -19.10 11.13 -22.82
CA GLY A 9 -18.68 10.83 -21.44
C GLY A 9 -17.49 9.87 -21.39
N TYR A 10 -17.53 8.77 -22.15
CA TYR A 10 -16.42 7.82 -22.25
C TYR A 10 -15.14 8.47 -22.77
N ARG A 11 -15.27 9.35 -23.77
CA ARG A 11 -14.12 10.06 -24.34
C ARG A 11 -13.50 11.01 -23.33
N ASN A 12 -14.30 11.72 -22.53
CA ASN A 12 -13.78 12.60 -21.48
C ASN A 12 -13.02 11.84 -20.39
N ILE A 13 -13.46 10.65 -19.99
CA ILE A 13 -12.77 9.83 -18.96
C ILE A 13 -11.45 9.23 -19.49
N MET A 14 -11.39 8.96 -20.80
CA MET A 14 -10.20 8.37 -21.44
C MET A 14 -9.18 9.40 -21.94
N THR A 15 -9.53 10.69 -21.97
CA THR A 15 -8.56 11.76 -22.22
C THR A 15 -7.52 11.72 -21.10
N LYS A 16 -6.24 11.72 -21.46
CA LYS A 16 -5.13 11.77 -20.51
C LYS A 16 -4.62 13.20 -20.46
N ASP A 17 -4.77 13.83 -19.31
CA ASP A 17 -4.31 15.19 -19.06
C ASP A 17 -3.02 15.16 -18.22
N ALA A 18 -2.21 16.22 -18.30
CA ALA A 18 -0.95 16.29 -17.57
C ALA A 18 -1.14 16.44 -16.04
N GLU A 19 -2.33 16.84 -15.62
CA GLU A 19 -2.72 17.04 -14.21
C GLU A 19 -3.36 15.80 -13.58
N ASP A 20 -3.46 14.69 -14.33
CA ASP A 20 -4.06 13.47 -13.84
C ASP A 20 -3.23 12.84 -12.70
N ILE A 21 -3.93 12.35 -11.68
CA ILE A 21 -3.31 11.56 -10.62
C ILE A 21 -3.10 10.14 -11.15
N VAL A 22 -1.83 9.76 -11.28
CA VAL A 22 -1.43 8.46 -11.85
C VAL A 22 -0.88 7.52 -10.78
N ILE A 23 -1.13 6.23 -10.96
CA ILE A 23 -0.52 5.17 -10.15
C ILE A 23 0.76 4.72 -10.85
N LEU A 24 1.92 4.96 -10.23
CA LEU A 24 3.21 4.58 -10.80
C LEU A 24 3.56 3.11 -10.54
N SER A 25 3.22 2.61 -9.36
CA SER A 25 3.51 1.25 -8.92
C SER A 25 2.42 0.75 -7.98
N SER A 26 2.17 -0.56 -8.04
CA SER A 26 1.25 -1.25 -7.14
C SER A 26 1.82 -2.63 -6.83
N LEU A 27 2.27 -2.80 -5.59
CA LEU A 27 2.90 -4.01 -5.07
C LEU A 27 2.25 -4.41 -3.75
N ARG A 28 2.36 -5.69 -3.41
CA ARG A 28 1.84 -6.24 -2.17
C ARG A 28 2.70 -7.39 -1.68
N THR A 29 2.61 -7.69 -0.39
CA THR A 29 3.16 -8.92 0.16
C THR A 29 2.31 -10.14 -0.28
N PRO A 30 2.88 -11.35 -0.26
CA PRO A 30 2.10 -12.57 -0.24
C PRO A 30 1.17 -12.58 0.97
N ILE A 31 -0.07 -13.03 0.77
CA ILE A 31 -1.02 -13.21 1.87
C ILE A 31 -0.84 -14.62 2.41
N THR A 32 -0.58 -14.73 3.71
CA THR A 32 -0.43 -16.03 4.39
C THR A 32 -1.43 -16.18 5.52
N ARG A 33 -1.61 -17.40 6.03
CA ARG A 33 -2.51 -17.65 7.16
C ARG A 33 -1.97 -17.01 8.44
N ALA A 34 -2.83 -16.36 9.21
CA ALA A 34 -2.46 -15.85 10.53
C ALA A 34 -1.97 -16.99 11.45
N VAL A 35 -1.00 -16.71 12.31
CA VAL A 35 -0.37 -17.62 13.29
C VAL A 35 0.42 -18.80 12.69
N LYS A 36 -0.13 -19.50 11.69
CA LYS A 36 0.45 -20.72 11.09
C LYS A 36 1.08 -20.51 9.70
N GLY A 37 1.07 -19.27 9.18
CA GLY A 37 1.63 -18.92 7.88
C GLY A 37 3.13 -18.61 7.95
N GLN A 38 3.77 -18.48 6.78
CA GLN A 38 5.21 -18.18 6.70
C GLN A 38 5.58 -16.76 7.15
N LEU A 39 4.61 -15.85 7.16
CA LEU A 39 4.79 -14.47 7.62
C LEU A 39 4.21 -14.26 9.03
N SER A 40 3.94 -15.34 9.79
CA SER A 40 3.34 -15.21 11.13
C SER A 40 4.30 -14.64 12.17
N SER A 41 5.61 -14.81 11.98
CA SER A 41 6.67 -14.27 12.84
C SER A 41 7.19 -12.90 12.38
N SER A 42 6.66 -12.35 11.29
CA SER A 42 7.10 -11.05 10.78
C SER A 42 6.33 -9.92 11.45
N TYR A 43 7.06 -8.91 11.91
CA TYR A 43 6.46 -7.69 12.43
C TYR A 43 5.77 -6.90 11.31
N PRO A 44 4.66 -6.20 11.58
CA PRO A 44 3.96 -5.37 10.59
C PRO A 44 4.87 -4.36 9.88
N GLU A 45 5.82 -3.78 10.60
CA GLU A 45 6.80 -2.81 10.08
C GLU A 45 7.77 -3.48 9.08
N GLN A 46 8.14 -4.74 9.31
CA GLN A 46 8.98 -5.50 8.37
C GLN A 46 8.23 -5.81 7.07
N LEU A 47 6.94 -6.11 7.16
CA LEU A 47 6.08 -6.30 5.99
C LEU A 47 5.95 -4.99 5.19
N LEU A 48 5.74 -3.87 5.88
CA LEU A 48 5.68 -2.55 5.25
C LEU A 48 7.02 -2.16 4.59
N HIS A 49 8.13 -2.32 5.30
CA HIS A 49 9.47 -2.06 4.78
C HIS A 49 9.75 -2.86 3.50
N THR A 50 9.34 -4.13 3.46
CA THR A 50 9.52 -4.99 2.29
C THR A 50 8.80 -4.43 1.06
N VAL A 51 7.57 -3.95 1.23
CA VAL A 51 6.80 -3.35 0.14
C VAL A 51 7.42 -2.02 -0.30
N LEU A 52 7.77 -1.13 0.63
CA LEU A 52 8.36 0.17 0.30
C LEU A 52 9.69 0.01 -0.46
N LYS A 53 10.55 -0.91 0.00
CA LYS A 53 11.81 -1.23 -0.68
C LYS A 53 11.56 -1.78 -2.08
N ALA A 54 10.59 -2.67 -2.25
CA ALA A 54 10.23 -3.21 -3.56
C ALA A 54 9.64 -2.13 -4.49
N THR A 55 8.88 -1.18 -3.96
CA THR A 55 8.30 -0.07 -4.72
C THR A 55 9.40 0.84 -5.27
N LEU A 56 10.38 1.22 -4.46
CA LEU A 56 11.54 2.00 -4.92
C LEU A 56 12.36 1.24 -5.97
N ALA A 57 12.51 -0.08 -5.80
CA ALA A 57 13.19 -0.91 -6.80
C ALA A 57 12.41 -1.03 -8.12
N ALA A 58 11.08 -1.02 -8.07
CA ALA A 58 10.22 -1.08 -9.26
C ALA A 58 10.21 0.25 -10.05
N VAL A 59 10.51 1.37 -9.39
CA VAL A 59 10.57 2.70 -10.00
C VAL A 59 11.96 3.32 -9.78
N PRO A 60 13.00 2.84 -10.49
CA PRO A 60 14.40 3.20 -10.19
C PRO A 60 14.73 4.69 -10.43
N ASN A 61 13.87 5.40 -11.18
CA ASN A 61 14.03 6.83 -11.46
C ASN A 61 13.32 7.73 -10.44
N LEU A 62 12.65 7.17 -9.43
CA LEU A 62 12.00 7.94 -8.37
C LEU A 62 13.01 8.28 -7.28
N ASP A 63 13.30 9.57 -7.12
CA ASP A 63 14.06 10.06 -5.96
C ASP A 63 13.15 10.02 -4.71
N PRO A 64 13.53 9.30 -3.64
CA PRO A 64 12.76 9.27 -2.41
C PRO A 64 12.53 10.65 -1.78
N ALA A 65 13.38 11.64 -2.04
CA ALA A 65 13.22 12.99 -1.53
C ALA A 65 12.04 13.76 -2.16
N LEU A 66 11.50 13.29 -3.29
CA LEU A 66 10.33 13.88 -3.96
C LEU A 66 9.00 13.37 -3.40
N ILE A 67 9.02 12.45 -2.43
CA ILE A 67 7.81 11.92 -1.81
C ILE A 67 7.37 12.90 -0.72
N ASP A 68 6.27 13.60 -0.96
CA ASP A 68 5.74 14.59 -0.01
C ASP A 68 5.07 13.95 1.22
N ASP A 69 4.38 12.80 1.05
CA ASP A 69 3.64 12.14 2.12
C ASP A 69 3.55 10.61 1.95
N VAL A 70 3.41 9.89 3.06
CA VAL A 70 3.26 8.42 3.13
C VAL A 70 2.09 8.06 4.04
N CYS A 71 0.95 7.71 3.42
CA CYS A 71 -0.25 7.28 4.13
C CYS A 71 -0.26 5.75 4.33
N VAL A 72 -0.27 5.29 5.58
CA VAL A 72 -0.33 3.86 5.94
C VAL A 72 -1.61 3.55 6.72
N GLY A 73 -2.48 2.73 6.14
CA GLY A 73 -3.71 2.26 6.79
C GLY A 73 -3.51 0.94 7.54
N VAL A 74 -3.79 0.94 8.84
CA VAL A 74 -3.68 -0.25 9.70
C VAL A 74 -4.71 -0.18 10.84
N VAL A 75 -5.29 -1.33 11.21
CA VAL A 75 -6.38 -1.42 12.20
C VAL A 75 -5.88 -1.86 13.58
N LEU A 76 -5.12 -2.96 13.62
CA LEU A 76 -4.66 -3.62 14.85
C LEU A 76 -3.15 -3.43 15.04
N SER A 77 -2.68 -2.19 15.05
CA SER A 77 -1.29 -1.87 15.36
C SER A 77 -1.01 -2.01 16.85
N GLU A 78 0.24 -2.32 17.21
CA GLU A 78 0.65 -2.36 18.62
C GLU A 78 0.56 -0.98 19.29
N LEU A 79 0.86 0.11 18.56
CA LEU A 79 0.77 1.49 19.09
C LEU A 79 -0.61 2.16 18.91
N GLY A 80 -1.52 1.55 18.16
CA GLY A 80 -2.89 2.05 18.03
C GLY A 80 -3.72 1.35 19.08
N GLY A 81 -4.24 2.06 20.09
CA GLY A 81 -4.94 1.53 21.28
C GLY A 81 -6.12 0.54 21.06
N SER A 82 -6.35 0.10 19.84
CA SER A 82 -7.15 -1.06 19.42
C SER A 82 -6.64 -2.41 19.96
N LYS A 83 -5.39 -2.51 20.41
CA LYS A 83 -4.85 -3.71 21.09
C LYS A 83 -4.59 -3.46 22.58
N ALA A 84 -5.65 -3.47 23.39
CA ALA A 84 -5.53 -3.44 24.86
C ALA A 84 -5.22 -4.83 25.48
N GLY A 85 -4.83 -5.86 24.71
CA GLY A 85 -4.85 -7.24 25.19
C GLY A 85 -3.79 -8.21 24.64
N GLN A 86 -2.80 -7.74 23.89
CA GLN A 86 -1.62 -8.57 23.53
C GLN A 86 -0.37 -7.89 24.10
N HIS A 87 -0.25 -7.94 25.42
CA HIS A 87 1.01 -7.63 26.08
C HIS A 87 2.07 -8.64 25.62
N ASP A 88 3.18 -8.12 25.11
CA ASP A 88 4.53 -8.35 25.61
C ASP A 88 4.84 -9.79 26.10
N GLU A 89 4.75 -10.78 25.23
CA GLU A 89 5.57 -11.98 25.38
C GLU A 89 6.61 -12.01 24.27
N GLU A 90 7.87 -11.91 24.70
CA GLU A 90 9.07 -12.29 23.96
C GLU A 90 9.76 -11.19 23.13
N LEU A 91 10.40 -10.28 23.87
CA LEU A 91 11.84 -10.09 23.69
C LEU A 91 12.50 -11.45 23.42
N CYS A 92 13.17 -11.55 22.28
CA CYS A 92 14.06 -12.64 21.88
C CYS A 92 14.59 -13.51 23.04
N GLU A 93 14.20 -14.77 23.05
CA GLU A 93 15.19 -15.86 22.96
C GLU A 93 15.17 -16.46 21.54
#